data_AF-A0A5C8UC03-F1
#
_entry.id   AF-A0A5C8UC03-F1
#
_cell.length_a   1.000
_cell.length_b   1.000
_cell.length_c   1.000
_cell.angle_alpha   90.00
_cell.angle_beta   90.00
_cell.angle_gamma   90.00
#
_symmetry.space_group_name_H-M   'P 1'
#
loop_
_entity.id
_entity.type
_entity.pdbx_description
1 polymer ?
#
loop_
_entity_poly.entity_id
_entity_poly.type
_entity_poly.pdbx_seq_one_letter_code
_entity_poly.pdbx_strand_id
1 'polypeptide(L)'
;MNALLWLFNTLIQLYIYILIASAVLSWLIAFNVVNVRSPVVSQIGDFLYRVTEPVLRPIRNLLPNLGGVDVSPVILILLLLFVQKLVTDLVIQVAY
;
A
#
# COMPACT_ATOMS: atom_id res chain seq x y z
N MET A 1 -15.70 6.92 21.18
CA MET A 1 -15.05 5.84 20.39
C MET A 1 -15.01 6.14 18.89
N ASN A 2 -16.09 6.70 18.31
CA ASN A 2 -16.23 6.82 16.85
C ASN A 2 -15.17 7.68 16.13
N ALA A 3 -14.70 8.78 16.72
CA ALA A 3 -13.70 9.65 16.06
C ALA A 3 -12.32 8.96 15.90
N LEU A 4 -11.89 8.17 16.88
CA LEU A 4 -10.63 7.42 16.81
C LEU A 4 -10.71 6.29 15.78
N LEU A 5 -11.84 5.56 15.77
CA LEU A 5 -12.07 4.50 14.79
C LEU A 5 -12.14 5.08 13.36
N TRP A 6 -12.79 6.23 13.20
CA TRP A 6 -12.79 6.96 11.93
C TRP A 6 -11.38 7.34 11.49
N LEU A 7 -10.58 7.97 12.36
CA LEU A 7 -9.20 8.35 12.05
C LEU A 7 -8.36 7.13 11.65
N PHE A 8 -8.45 6.03 12.41
CA PHE A 8 -7.78 4.78 12.10
C PHE A 8 -8.16 4.25 10.70
N ASN A 9 -9.46 4.19 10.41
CA ASN A 9 -9.94 3.72 9.11
C ASN A 9 -9.45 4.63 7.97
N THR A 10 -9.48 5.94 8.16
CA THR A 10 -8.98 6.92 7.19
C THR A 10 -7.48 6.75 6.93
N LEU A 11 -6.66 6.55 7.97
CA LEU A 11 -5.23 6.33 7.81
C LEU A 11 -4.91 5.05 7.03
N ILE A 12 -5.65 3.97 7.28
CA ILE A 12 -5.51 2.74 6.49
C ILE A 12 -5.87 3.00 5.03
N GLN A 13 -7.01 3.66 4.75
CA GLN A 13 -7.41 3.94 3.37
C GLN A 13 -6.40 4.83 2.63
N LEU A 14 -5.88 5.86 3.31
CA LEU A 14 -4.83 6.71 2.75
C LEU A 14 -3.59 5.90 2.36
N TYR A 15 -3.15 5.00 3.23
CA TYR A 15 -1.99 4.15 2.96
C TYR A 15 -2.26 3.15 1.83
N ILE A 16 -3.48 2.60 1.72
CA ILE A 16 -3.89 1.78 0.57
C ILE A 16 -3.79 2.57 -0.73
N TYR A 17 -4.24 3.83 -0.76
CA TYR A 17 -4.10 4.66 -1.97
C TYR A 17 -2.64 4.92 -2.34
N ILE A 18 -1.76 5.10 -1.35
CA ILE A 18 -0.31 5.22 -1.58
C ILE A 18 0.26 3.93 -2.19
N LEU A 19 -0.16 2.76 -1.70
CA LEU A 19 0.25 1.47 -2.27
C LEU A 19 -0.25 1.28 -3.70
N ILE A 20 -1.49 1.67 -3.98
CA ILE A 20 -2.05 1.63 -5.34
C ILE A 20 -1.25 2.58 -6.25
N ALA A 21 -0.97 3.82 -5.82
CA ALA A 21 -0.17 4.76 -6.58
C ALA A 21 1.24 4.20 -6.87
N SER A 22 1.86 3.56 -5.88
CA SER A 22 3.16 2.91 -6.02
C SER A 22 3.12 1.76 -7.04
N ALA A 23 2.12 0.87 -6.96
CA ALA A 23 1.94 -0.24 -7.88
C ALA A 23 1.67 0.24 -9.31
N VAL A 24 0.76 1.20 -9.48
CA VAL A 24 0.44 1.80 -10.78
C VAL A 24 1.68 2.47 -11.38
N LEU A 25 2.41 3.28 -10.61
CA LEU A 25 3.63 3.92 -11.11
C LEU A 25 4.67 2.88 -11.53
N SER A 26 4.82 1.79 -10.77
CA SER A 26 5.74 0.69 -11.12
C SER A 26 5.39 0.08 -12.48
N TRP A 27 4.10 -0.14 -12.76
CA TRP A 27 3.65 -0.64 -14.06
C TRP A 27 3.83 0.39 -15.18
N LEU A 28 3.52 1.66 -14.93
CA LEU A 28 3.73 2.72 -15.92
C LEU A 28 5.21 2.81 -16.32
N ILE A 29 6.14 2.63 -15.37
CA ILE A 29 7.58 2.59 -15.66
C ILE A 29 7.94 1.30 -16.40
N ALA A 30 7.49 0.13 -15.91
CA ALA A 30 7.83 -1.17 -16.49
C ALA A 30 7.35 -1.32 -17.95
N PHE A 31 6.19 -0.76 -18.29
CA PHE A 31 5.64 -0.77 -19.64
C PHE A 31 6.08 0.44 -20.49
N ASN A 32 7.08 1.20 -20.05
CA ASN A 32 7.61 2.39 -20.74
C ASN A 32 6.55 3.47 -21.06
N VAL A 33 5.49 3.56 -20.26
CA VAL A 33 4.44 4.59 -20.39
C VAL A 33 4.95 5.93 -19.86
N VAL A 34 5.75 5.92 -18.80
CA VAL A 34 6.37 7.11 -18.21
C VAL A 34 7.89 6.97 -18.13
N ASN A 35 8.59 8.10 -18.25
CA ASN A 35 10.05 8.12 -18.23
C ASN A 35 10.58 8.56 -16.87
N VAL A 36 11.35 7.68 -16.20
CA VAL A 36 12.02 7.96 -14.91
C VAL A 36 13.05 9.08 -14.98
N ARG A 37 13.50 9.47 -16.19
CA ARG A 37 14.38 10.64 -16.38
C ARG A 37 13.65 11.96 -16.16
N SER A 38 12.32 11.97 -16.16
CA SER A 38 11.54 13.15 -15.77
C SER A 38 11.71 13.43 -14.28
N PRO A 39 12.18 14.62 -13.86
CA PRO A 39 12.38 14.94 -12.45
C PRO A 39 11.12 14.78 -11.59
N VAL A 40 9.94 15.00 -12.18
CA VAL A 40 8.65 14.83 -11.48
C VAL A 40 8.37 13.35 -11.21
N VAL A 41 8.59 12.48 -12.20
CA VAL A 41 8.34 11.04 -12.09
C VAL A 41 9.29 10.41 -11.09
N SER A 42 10.58 10.78 -11.13
CA SER A 42 11.57 10.27 -10.17
C SER A 42 11.27 10.70 -8.73
N GLN A 43 10.91 11.97 -8.51
CA GLN A 43 10.57 12.46 -7.16
C GLN A 43 9.33 11.76 -6.58
N ILE A 44 8.27 11.59 -7.39
CA ILE A 44 7.07 10.86 -6.96
C ILE A 44 7.42 9.40 -6.68
N GLY A 45 8.20 8.76 -7.57
CA GLY A 45 8.65 7.39 -7.40
C GLY A 45 9.46 7.17 -6.12
N ASP A 46 10.42 8.05 -5.86
CA ASP A 46 11.26 8.00 -4.66
C ASP A 46 10.45 8.21 -3.39
N PHE A 47 9.48 9.14 -3.40
CA PHE A 47 8.57 9.34 -2.28
C PHE A 47 7.74 8.07 -2.00
N LEU A 48 7.07 7.55 -3.03
CA LEU A 48 6.24 6.35 -2.90
C LEU A 48 7.07 5.16 -2.41
N TYR A 49 8.25 4.94 -3.00
CA TYR A 49 9.17 3.89 -2.58
C TYR A 49 9.56 4.02 -1.11
N ARG A 50 9.99 5.21 -0.65
CA ARG A 50 10.41 5.41 0.74
C ARG A 50 9.29 5.17 1.74
N VAL A 51 8.05 5.51 1.37
CA VAL A 51 6.88 5.33 2.24
C VAL A 51 6.44 3.86 2.30
N THR A 52 6.49 3.14 1.18
CA THR A 52 5.93 1.78 1.09
C THR A 52 6.95 0.68 1.37
N GLU A 53 8.23 0.88 1.05
CA GLU A 53 9.28 -0.14 1.10
C GLU A 53 9.49 -0.76 2.50
N PRO A 54 9.42 -0.03 3.63
CA PRO A 54 9.59 -0.65 4.95
C PRO A 54 8.60 -1.79 5.22
N VAL A 55 7.40 -1.72 4.65
CA VAL A 55 6.34 -2.74 4.83
C VAL A 55 6.28 -3.72 3.65
N LEU A 56 6.58 -3.25 2.43
CA LEU A 56 6.60 -4.12 1.24
C LEU A 56 7.81 -5.04 1.21
N ARG A 57 8.99 -4.60 1.67
CA ARG A 57 10.23 -5.38 1.61
C ARG A 57 10.14 -6.73 2.34
N PRO A 58 9.64 -6.79 3.59
CA PRO A 58 9.42 -8.08 4.26
C PRO A 58 8.49 -9.01 3.48
N ILE A 59 7.40 -8.48 2.91
CA ILE A 59 6.44 -9.27 2.11
C ILE A 59 7.11 -9.80 0.84
N ARG A 60 7.84 -8.94 0.12
CA ARG A 60 8.57 -9.31 -1.10
C ARG A 60 9.61 -10.41 -0.84
N ASN A 61 10.30 -10.36 0.30
CA ASN A 61 11.28 -11.37 0.70
C ASN A 61 10.66 -12.74 1.04
N LEU A 62 9.37 -12.78 1.39
CA LEU A 62 8.65 -14.03 1.67
C LEU A 62 8.07 -14.69 0.42
N LEU A 63 7.93 -13.94 -0.67
CA LEU A 63 7.31 -14.44 -1.89
C LEU A 63 8.32 -15.17 -2.77
N PRO A 64 7.91 -16.24 -3.47
CA PRO A 64 8.72 -16.81 -4.55
C PRO A 64 8.86 -15.78 -5.67
N ASN A 65 9.84 -16.00 -6.56
CA ASN A 65 10.00 -15.11 -7.71
C ASN A 65 8.82 -15.28 -8.70
N LEU A 66 7.93 -14.29 -8.76
CA LEU A 66 6.69 -14.32 -9.55
C LEU A 66 6.83 -13.77 -10.98
N GLY A 67 8.04 -13.70 -11.54
CA GLY A 67 8.21 -13.36 -12.95
C GLY A 67 8.08 -11.86 -13.26
N GLY A 68 8.88 -11.04 -12.58
CA GLY A 68 9.10 -9.63 -12.92
C GLY A 68 8.01 -8.64 -12.49
N VAL A 69 6.83 -9.12 -12.06
CA VAL A 69 5.75 -8.27 -11.52
C VAL A 69 5.74 -8.36 -9.99
N ASP A 70 5.80 -7.21 -9.32
CA ASP A 70 5.71 -7.15 -7.86
C ASP A 70 4.25 -7.29 -7.40
N VAL A 71 3.92 -8.45 -6.83
CA VAL A 71 2.58 -8.74 -6.27
C VAL A 71 2.49 -8.33 -4.79
N SER A 72 3.60 -7.93 -4.15
CA SER A 72 3.60 -7.55 -2.74
C SER A 72 2.63 -6.41 -2.37
N PRO A 73 2.35 -5.40 -3.23
CA PRO A 73 1.35 -4.39 -2.91
C PRO A 73 -0.06 -4.96 -2.77
N VAL A 74 -0.44 -5.93 -3.60
CA VAL A 74 -1.75 -6.59 -3.53
C VAL A 74 -1.90 -7.33 -2.22
N ILE A 75 -0.89 -8.10 -1.82
CA ILE A 75 -0.89 -8.84 -0.56
C ILE A 75 -0.99 -7.89 0.63
N LEU A 76 -0.22 -6.80 0.63
CA LEU A 76 -0.29 -5.81 1.70
C LEU A 76 -1.65 -5.13 1.77
N ILE A 77 -2.26 -4.78 0.64
CA ILE A 77 -3.62 -4.22 0.59
C ILE A 77 -4.63 -5.19 1.22
N LEU A 78 -4.57 -6.48 0.88
CA LEU A 78 -5.47 -7.48 1.46
C LEU A 78 -5.29 -7.61 2.97
N LEU A 79 -4.05 -7.60 3.47
CA LEU A 79 -3.77 -7.61 4.90
C LEU A 79 -4.30 -6.36 5.61
N LEU A 80 -4.15 -5.18 5.00
CA LEU A 80 -4.66 -3.92 5.55
C LEU A 80 -6.19 -3.89 5.60
N LEU A 81 -6.87 -4.35 4.55
CA LEU A 81 -8.33 -4.47 4.52
C LEU A 81 -8.82 -5.43 5.60
N PHE A 82 -8.14 -6.57 5.77
CA PHE A 82 -8.45 -7.51 6.82
C PHE A 82 -8.29 -6.89 8.22
N VAL A 83 -7.16 -6.24 8.49
CA VAL A 83 -6.91 -5.56 9.77
C VAL A 83 -7.94 -4.45 10.03
N GLN A 84 -8.28 -3.66 9.02
CA GLN A 84 -9.30 -2.61 9.12
C GLN A 84 -10.65 -3.18 9.54
N LYS A 85 -11.09 -4.27 8.88
CA LYS A 85 -12.36 -4.93 9.18
C LYS A 85 -12.33 -5.56 10.57
N LEU A 86 -11.27 -6.29 10.89
CA LEU A 86 -11.10 -6.96 12.17
C LEU A 86 -11.16 -5.97 13.34
N VAL A 87 -10.41 -4.87 13.26
CA VAL A 87 -10.40 -3.83 14.31
C VAL A 87 -11.77 -3.16 14.44
N THR A 88 -12.41 -2.83 13.31
CA THR A 88 -13.76 -2.24 13.31
C THR A 88 -14.76 -3.15 14.00
N ASP A 89 -14.76 -4.44 13.69
CA ASP A 89 -15.69 -5.40 14.29
C ASP A 89 -15.45 -5.57 15.79
N LEU A 90 -14.19 -5.70 16.22
CA LEU A 90 -13.83 -5.83 17.63
C LEU A 90 -14.21 -4.58 18.43
N VAL A 91 -13.95 -3.38 17.91
CA VAL A 91 -14.31 -2.12 18.58
C VAL A 91 -15.82 -1.98 18.72
N ILE A 92 -16.57 -2.36 17.67
CA ILE A 92 -18.04 -2.36 17.71
C ILE A 92 -18.54 -3.34 18.76
N GLN A 93 -18.05 -4.59 18.77
CA GLN A 93 -18.46 -5.61 19.74
C GLN A 93 -18.21 -5.23 21.21
N VAL A 94 -17.15 -4.47 21.50
CA VAL A 94 -16.83 -4.01 22.86
C VAL A 94 -17.63 -2.76 23.25
N ALA A 95 -18.07 -1.97 22.27
CA ALA A 95 -18.80 -0.73 22.50
C ALA A 95 -20.31 -0.94 22.73
N TYR A 96 -20.84 -2.12 22.42
CA TYR A 96 -22.20 -2.57 22.72
C TYR A 96 -22.19 -3.61 23.84
#